data_AF-A0A534P369-F1
#
_entry.id   AF-A0A534P369-F1
#
_cell.length_a   1.000
_cell.length_b   1.000
_cell.length_c   1.000
_cell.angle_alpha   90.00
_cell.angle_beta   90.00
_cell.angle_gamma   90.00
#
_symmetry.space_group_name_H-M   'P 1'
#
loop_
_entity.id
_entity.type
_entity.pdbx_description
1 polymer ?
#
loop_
_entity_poly.entity_id
_entity_poly.type
_entity_poly.pdbx_seq_one_letter_code
_entity_poly.pdbx_strand_id
1 'polypeptide(L)'
;TLGEQHGYRNAQATVLAPTGTIGLLMDCDTTGVEPDFALMKFKKLAGGGSFKIVNQSVPRALKKLGYPPAEVQAIVDYVRGTATLRSVPEFAPEELEARGLLPAEIGKIEKSLESVFDLRSAFAPHILGSACLQRLELPADAKGRQILAKLGYDD
;
A
#
# COMPACT_ATOMS: atom_id res chain seq x y z
N THR A 1 -3.91 1.92 -53.08
CA THR A 1 -3.30 1.54 -51.77
C THR A 1 -3.35 0.02 -51.60
N LEU A 2 -2.58 -0.57 -50.68
CA LEU A 2 -2.62 -2.02 -50.41
C LEU A 2 -4.05 -2.54 -50.14
N GLY A 3 -4.92 -1.73 -49.52
CA GLY A 3 -6.30 -2.13 -49.27
C GLY A 3 -7.25 -2.01 -50.46
N GLU A 4 -6.92 -1.28 -51.53
CA GLU A 4 -7.69 -1.33 -52.79
C GLU A 4 -7.40 -2.63 -53.57
N GLN A 5 -6.16 -3.12 -53.49
CA GLN A 5 -5.73 -4.34 -54.17
C GLN A 5 -6.15 -5.61 -53.42
N HIS A 6 -6.19 -5.57 -52.09
CA HIS A 6 -6.42 -6.74 -51.25
C HIS A 6 -7.69 -6.67 -50.39
N GLY A 7 -8.39 -5.53 -50.40
CA GLY A 7 -9.56 -5.27 -49.55
C GLY A 7 -9.20 -4.87 -48.11
N TYR A 8 -10.17 -4.29 -47.42
CA TYR A 8 -10.12 -4.00 -45.98
C TYR A 8 -11.08 -4.93 -45.24
N ARG A 9 -10.60 -5.64 -44.20
CA ARG A 9 -11.45 -6.53 -43.38
C ARG A 9 -12.27 -5.75 -42.34
N ASN A 10 -11.72 -4.67 -41.80
CA ASN A 10 -12.32 -3.87 -40.73
C ASN A 10 -12.29 -2.39 -41.14
N ALA A 11 -13.42 -1.68 -40.97
CA ALA A 11 -13.48 -0.25 -41.23
C ALA A 11 -12.68 0.58 -40.20
N GLN A 12 -12.56 0.07 -38.97
CA GLN A 12 -11.73 0.61 -37.90
C GLN A 12 -11.06 -0.54 -37.15
N ALA A 13 -9.76 -0.42 -36.88
CA ALA A 13 -8.97 -1.45 -36.21
C ALA A 13 -8.46 -1.02 -34.83
N THR A 14 -8.46 0.28 -34.52
CA THR A 14 -7.87 0.83 -33.30
C THR A 14 -8.87 1.67 -32.52
N VAL A 15 -8.78 1.57 -31.20
CA VAL A 15 -9.51 2.41 -30.24
C VAL A 15 -8.70 2.48 -28.95
N LEU A 16 -8.71 3.64 -28.30
CA LEU A 16 -8.20 3.79 -26.94
C LEU A 16 -9.38 3.69 -25.98
N ALA A 17 -9.53 2.54 -25.33
CA ALA A 17 -10.55 2.32 -24.32
C ALA A 17 -9.98 2.57 -22.91
N PRO A 18 -10.82 2.88 -21.92
CA PRO A 18 -10.42 2.86 -20.51
C PRO A 18 -9.97 1.45 -20.11
N THR A 19 -8.80 1.31 -19.50
CA THR A 19 -8.22 0.00 -19.15
C THR A 19 -8.17 -0.23 -17.65
N GLY A 20 -9.01 0.45 -16.85
CA GLY A 20 -8.94 0.44 -15.38
C GLY A 20 -8.79 -0.94 -14.71
N THR A 21 -9.57 -1.94 -15.11
CA THR A 21 -9.48 -3.30 -14.53
C THR A 21 -8.25 -4.05 -15.02
N ILE A 22 -7.94 -4.02 -16.32
CA ILE A 22 -6.84 -4.80 -16.90
C ILE A 22 -5.47 -4.17 -16.64
N GLY A 23 -5.39 -2.83 -16.58
CA GLY A 23 -4.17 -2.10 -16.24
C GLY A 23 -3.71 -2.44 -14.82
N LEU A 24 -4.64 -2.63 -13.89
CA LEU A 24 -4.33 -3.14 -12.56
C LEU A 24 -3.77 -4.57 -12.59
N LEU A 25 -4.40 -5.46 -13.35
CA LEU A 25 -3.95 -6.86 -13.48
C LEU A 25 -2.55 -6.95 -14.09
N MET A 26 -2.23 -6.02 -15.00
CA MET A 26 -0.95 -5.97 -15.71
C MET A 26 0.13 -5.19 -14.97
N ASP A 27 -0.14 -4.68 -13.76
CA ASP A 27 0.77 -3.83 -12.98
C ASP A 27 1.23 -2.57 -13.75
N CYS A 28 0.31 -1.97 -14.52
CA CYS A 28 0.56 -0.72 -15.22
C CYS A 28 0.49 0.48 -14.26
N ASP A 29 1.40 1.46 -14.43
CA ASP A 29 1.37 2.73 -13.70
C ASP A 29 0.06 3.52 -13.97
N THR A 30 -0.44 3.48 -15.21
CA THR A 30 -1.65 4.19 -15.67
C THR A 30 -2.75 3.24 -16.15
N THR A 31 -3.99 3.73 -16.19
CA THR A 31 -5.20 3.01 -16.64
C THR A 31 -5.56 3.28 -18.10
N GLY A 32 -4.56 3.63 -18.91
CA GLY A 32 -4.70 4.00 -20.31
C GLY A 32 -3.72 5.10 -20.71
N VAL A 33 -4.15 5.97 -21.62
CA VAL A 33 -3.37 7.16 -22.03
C VAL A 33 -3.47 8.32 -21.05
N GLU A 34 -4.28 8.16 -20.01
CA GLU A 34 -4.53 9.16 -18.99
C GLU A 34 -3.27 9.38 -18.14
N PRO A 35 -2.97 10.63 -17.74
CA PRO A 35 -1.97 10.89 -16.71
C PRO A 35 -2.31 10.16 -15.42
N ASP A 36 -1.28 9.76 -14.68
CA ASP A 36 -1.52 9.15 -13.38
C ASP A 36 -2.15 10.15 -12.41
N PHE A 37 -3.24 9.75 -11.76
CA PHE A 37 -4.00 10.63 -10.87
C PHE A 37 -3.27 10.91 -9.55
N ALA A 38 -2.53 9.93 -9.04
CA ALA A 38 -1.80 10.04 -7.79
C ALA A 38 -0.55 9.16 -7.79
N LEU A 39 0.49 9.59 -7.08
CA LEU A 39 1.73 8.81 -6.92
C LEU A 39 1.49 7.50 -6.15
N MET A 40 0.42 7.47 -5.36
CA MET A 40 0.00 6.35 -4.53
C MET A 40 -1.50 6.14 -4.67
N LYS A 41 -1.88 4.90 -4.97
CA LYS A 41 -3.27 4.49 -5.14
C LYS A 41 -3.54 3.27 -4.30
N PHE A 42 -4.76 3.17 -3.78
CA PHE A 42 -5.21 2.01 -3.02
C PHE A 42 -6.41 1.37 -3.72
N LYS A 43 -6.30 0.09 -4.04
CA LYS A 43 -7.42 -0.71 -4.53
C LYS A 43 -8.00 -1.52 -3.39
N LYS A 44 -9.27 -1.30 -3.06
CA LYS A 44 -10.01 -2.19 -2.15
C LYS A 44 -10.33 -3.49 -2.87
N LEU A 45 -9.97 -4.62 -2.28
CA LEU A 45 -10.26 -5.94 -2.83
C LEU A 45 -11.66 -6.40 -2.41
N ALA A 46 -12.33 -7.16 -3.29
CA ALA A 46 -13.67 -7.68 -3.01
C ALA A 46 -13.70 -8.61 -1.79
N GLY A 47 -12.60 -9.35 -1.54
CA GLY A 47 -12.42 -10.21 -0.37
C GLY A 47 -11.97 -9.48 0.90
N GLY A 48 -11.90 -8.15 0.89
CA GLY A 48 -11.34 -7.36 1.98
C GLY A 48 -9.84 -7.09 1.82
N GLY A 49 -9.36 -6.07 2.54
CA GLY A 49 -8.00 -5.56 2.40
C GLY A 49 -7.83 -4.56 1.25
N SER A 50 -6.63 -4.02 1.16
CA SER A 50 -6.22 -3.06 0.12
C SER A 50 -4.94 -3.52 -0.57
N PHE A 51 -4.85 -3.22 -1.86
CA PHE A 51 -3.63 -3.34 -2.63
C PHE A 51 -3.06 -1.94 -2.86
N LYS A 52 -1.81 -1.73 -2.46
CA LYS A 52 -1.09 -0.47 -2.57
C LYS A 52 -0.35 -0.45 -3.90
N ILE A 53 -0.62 0.57 -4.72
CA ILE A 53 -0.02 0.75 -6.05
C ILE A 53 0.83 2.01 -5.98
N VAL A 54 2.14 1.82 -6.12
CA VAL A 54 3.14 2.90 -6.11
C VAL A 54 3.52 3.20 -7.55
N ASN A 55 3.50 4.48 -7.94
CA ASN A 55 3.95 4.89 -9.27
C ASN A 55 5.46 4.60 -9.43
N GLN A 56 5.80 3.62 -10.27
CA GLN A 56 7.17 3.16 -10.49
C GLN A 56 7.96 4.13 -11.40
N SER A 57 7.28 5.08 -12.03
CA SER A 57 7.89 6.15 -12.81
C SER A 57 8.53 7.25 -11.96
N VAL A 58 8.11 7.44 -10.70
CA VAL A 58 8.71 8.42 -9.77
C VAL A 58 10.23 8.27 -9.62
N PRO A 59 10.79 7.11 -9.19
CA PRO A 59 12.23 6.97 -9.03
C PRO A 59 12.99 7.15 -10.35
N ARG A 60 12.39 6.75 -11.49
CA ARG A 60 12.99 6.92 -12.82
C ARG A 60 13.05 8.39 -13.22
N ALA A 61 11.98 9.14 -12.95
CA ALA A 61 11.90 10.57 -13.23
C ALA A 61 12.90 11.37 -12.37
N LEU A 62 12.96 11.11 -11.06
CA LEU A 62 13.90 11.78 -10.16
C LEU A 62 15.37 11.55 -10.55
N LYS A 63 15.73 10.30 -10.92
CA LYS A 63 17.06 9.99 -11.46
C LYS A 63 17.37 10.80 -12.72
N LYS A 64 16.41 10.92 -13.64
CA LYS A 64 16.58 11.72 -14.88
C LYS A 64 16.71 13.22 -14.60
N LEU A 65 16.10 13.71 -13.53
CA LEU A 65 16.23 15.10 -13.06
C LEU A 65 17.56 15.37 -12.33
N GLY A 66 18.39 14.34 -12.09
CA GLY A 66 19.71 14.47 -11.48
C GLY A 66 19.73 14.39 -9.95
N TYR A 67 18.65 13.91 -9.32
CA TYR A 67 18.61 13.72 -7.87
C TYR A 67 19.60 12.62 -7.44
N PRO A 68 20.36 12.82 -6.34
CA PRO A 68 21.26 11.80 -5.82
C PRO A 68 20.46 10.60 -5.28
N PRO A 69 21.03 9.37 -5.29
CA PRO A 69 20.31 8.16 -4.90
C PRO A 69 19.67 8.21 -3.52
N ALA A 70 20.31 8.86 -2.55
CA ALA A 70 19.78 9.02 -1.19
C ALA A 70 18.50 9.87 -1.16
N GLU A 71 18.45 10.96 -1.93
CA GLU A 71 17.25 11.80 -2.03
C GLU A 71 16.13 11.10 -2.79
N VAL A 72 16.46 10.36 -3.86
CA VAL A 72 15.47 9.54 -4.57
C VAL A 72 14.81 8.55 -3.61
N GLN A 73 15.61 7.84 -2.81
CA GLN A 73 15.11 6.87 -1.84
C GLN A 73 14.26 7.56 -0.77
N ALA A 74 14.71 8.70 -0.22
CA ALA A 74 13.97 9.46 0.77
C ALA A 74 12.60 9.93 0.25
N ILE A 75 12.53 10.42 -1.00
CA ILE A 75 11.27 10.82 -1.63
C ILE A 75 10.36 9.61 -1.85
N VAL A 76 10.91 8.49 -2.34
CA VAL A 76 10.12 7.27 -2.55
C VAL A 76 9.57 6.74 -1.22
N ASP A 77 10.36 6.73 -0.16
CA ASP A 77 9.92 6.29 1.16
C ASP A 77 8.92 7.24 1.79
N TYR A 78 9.05 8.55 1.56
CA TYR A 78 8.03 9.53 1.96
C TYR A 78 6.68 9.28 1.25
N VAL A 79 6.71 8.99 -0.05
CA VAL A 79 5.50 8.73 -0.84
C VAL A 79 4.86 7.39 -0.48
N ARG A 80 5.64 6.30 -0.46
CA ARG A 80 5.16 4.92 -0.22
C ARG A 80 4.85 4.65 1.25
N GLY A 81 5.55 5.32 2.16
CA GLY A 81 5.80 4.90 3.52
C GLY A 81 7.00 3.95 3.61
N THR A 82 7.62 3.90 4.79
CA THR A 82 8.79 3.04 5.08
C THR A 82 8.45 1.56 5.24
N ALA A 83 7.16 1.22 5.36
CA ALA A 83 6.66 -0.14 5.59
C ALA A 83 7.28 -0.85 6.81
N THR A 84 7.82 -0.10 7.77
CA THR A 84 8.35 -0.64 9.02
C THR A 84 8.20 0.38 10.15
N LEU A 85 7.86 -0.11 11.34
CA LEU A 85 7.79 0.69 12.55
C LEU A 85 9.15 0.84 13.24
N ARG A 86 10.14 0.01 12.88
CA ARG A 86 11.50 0.05 13.45
C ARG A 86 12.21 1.39 13.25
N SER A 87 11.81 2.12 12.21
CA SER A 87 12.32 3.46 11.89
C SER A 87 11.73 4.56 12.77
N VAL A 88 10.70 4.25 13.58
CA VAL A 88 9.97 5.20 14.42
C VAL A 88 10.26 4.86 15.89
N PRO A 89 11.00 5.69 16.63
CA PRO A 89 11.40 5.40 18.01
C PRO A 89 10.23 5.04 18.93
N GLU A 90 9.10 5.74 18.78
CA GLU A 90 7.88 5.50 19.57
C GLU A 90 7.20 4.17 19.25
N PHE A 91 7.49 3.55 18.10
CA PHE A 91 6.96 2.23 17.73
C PHE A 91 8.09 1.19 17.59
N ALA A 92 9.24 1.44 18.20
CA ALA A 92 10.33 0.48 18.23
C ALA A 92 9.84 -0.83 18.86
N PRO A 93 10.35 -2.00 18.44
CA PRO A 93 9.94 -3.29 18.99
C PRO A 93 9.98 -3.33 20.52
N GLU A 94 11.01 -2.73 21.12
CA GLU A 94 11.19 -2.66 22.58
C GLU A 94 10.07 -1.87 23.27
N GLU A 95 9.63 -0.77 22.67
CA GLU A 95 8.54 0.07 23.18
C GLU A 95 7.18 -0.63 23.05
N LEU A 96 6.96 -1.32 21.93
CA LEU A 96 5.78 -2.14 21.71
C LEU A 96 5.70 -3.33 22.68
N GLU A 97 6.84 -3.97 22.95
CA GLU A 97 6.96 -5.04 23.95
C GLU A 97 6.68 -4.52 25.37
N ALA A 98 7.25 -3.38 25.74
CA ALA A 98 7.01 -2.73 27.03
C ALA A 98 5.52 -2.36 27.23
N ARG A 99 4.82 -2.00 26.15
CA ARG A 99 3.37 -1.72 26.15
C ARG A 99 2.49 -2.97 26.11
N GLY A 100 3.11 -4.16 26.09
CA GLY A 100 2.38 -5.42 26.13
C GLY A 100 2.03 -5.94 24.74
N LEU A 101 2.93 -5.89 23.76
CA LEU A 101 2.88 -6.78 22.60
C LEU A 101 3.94 -7.87 22.71
N LEU A 102 3.70 -9.00 22.07
CA LEU A 102 4.68 -10.08 21.96
C LEU A 102 5.49 -9.94 20.65
N PRO A 103 6.73 -10.43 20.59
CA PRO A 103 7.54 -10.39 19.37
C PRO A 103 6.84 -10.99 18.15
N ALA A 104 6.06 -12.06 18.36
CA ALA A 104 5.28 -12.69 17.30
C ALA A 104 4.15 -11.79 16.77
N GLU A 105 3.53 -10.98 17.62
CA GLU A 105 2.46 -10.04 17.25
C GLU A 105 3.05 -8.85 16.49
N ILE A 106 4.18 -8.31 16.96
CA ILE A 106 4.94 -7.26 16.28
C ILE A 106 5.36 -7.74 14.89
N GLY A 107 5.81 -8.98 14.76
CA GLY A 107 6.14 -9.58 13.46
C GLY A 107 4.94 -9.67 12.50
N LYS A 108 3.71 -9.82 13.01
CA LYS A 108 2.49 -9.77 12.18
C LYS A 108 2.16 -8.34 11.75
N ILE A 109 2.31 -7.36 12.65
CA ILE A 109 2.12 -5.94 12.34
C ILE A 109 3.08 -5.57 11.21
N GLU A 110 4.39 -5.82 11.38
CA GLU A 110 5.43 -5.50 10.38
C GLU A 110 5.09 -6.06 8.99
N LYS A 111 4.67 -7.33 8.91
CA LYS A 111 4.26 -7.96 7.64
C LYS A 111 3.01 -7.33 7.02
N SER A 112 2.13 -6.76 7.83
CA SER A 112 0.88 -6.15 7.34
C SER A 112 1.09 -4.76 6.74
N LEU A 113 2.13 -4.02 7.17
CA LEU A 113 2.38 -2.61 6.83
C LEU A 113 2.46 -2.32 5.32
N GLU A 114 2.88 -3.29 4.52
CA GLU A 114 2.95 -3.14 3.05
C GLU A 114 1.57 -3.04 2.39
N SER A 115 0.54 -3.64 3.01
CA SER A 115 -0.79 -3.84 2.41
C SER A 115 -1.88 -2.97 3.04
N VAL A 116 -1.69 -2.55 4.29
CA VAL A 116 -2.67 -1.74 5.01
C VAL A 116 -2.79 -0.34 4.43
N PHE A 117 -4.01 0.18 4.48
CA PHE A 117 -4.31 1.56 4.06
C PHE A 117 -3.78 2.58 5.07
N ASP A 118 -3.93 2.30 6.36
CA ASP A 118 -3.48 3.16 7.45
C ASP A 118 -2.87 2.34 8.60
N LEU A 119 -2.19 3.05 9.51
CA LEU A 119 -1.54 2.43 10.68
C LEU A 119 -2.54 1.69 11.56
N ARG A 120 -3.73 2.24 11.76
CA ARG A 120 -4.79 1.63 12.60
C ARG A 120 -5.17 0.24 12.09
N SER A 121 -5.18 0.05 10.78
CA SER A 121 -5.49 -1.25 10.16
C SER A 121 -4.41 -2.31 10.44
N ALA A 122 -3.16 -1.91 10.67
CA ALA A 122 -2.08 -2.83 11.07
C ALA A 122 -2.28 -3.41 12.48
N PHE A 123 -2.99 -2.67 13.35
CA PHE A 123 -3.31 -3.09 14.71
C PHE A 123 -4.71 -3.71 14.82
N ALA A 124 -5.32 -4.15 13.72
CA ALA A 124 -6.66 -4.71 13.76
C ALA A 124 -6.70 -6.10 14.42
N PRO A 125 -7.85 -6.51 15.03
CA PRO A 125 -8.04 -7.83 15.66
C PRO A 125 -7.61 -9.03 14.83
N HIS A 126 -7.87 -8.99 13.52
CA HIS A 126 -7.56 -10.09 12.62
C HIS A 126 -6.05 -10.24 12.36
N ILE A 127 -5.25 -9.20 12.60
CA ILE A 127 -3.78 -9.25 12.53
C ILE A 127 -3.21 -9.78 13.84
N LEU A 128 -3.61 -9.19 14.98
CA LEU A 128 -3.04 -9.53 16.29
C LEU A 128 -3.55 -10.87 16.83
N GLY A 129 -4.83 -11.16 16.62
CA GLY A 129 -5.52 -12.36 17.10
C GLY A 129 -6.19 -12.19 18.47
N SER A 130 -7.05 -13.14 18.83
CA SER A 130 -7.85 -13.11 20.06
C SER A 130 -7.02 -13.16 21.35
N ALA A 131 -5.90 -13.90 21.34
CA ALA A 131 -5.01 -14.00 22.50
C ALA A 131 -4.42 -12.65 22.90
N CYS A 132 -4.02 -11.83 21.92
CA CYS A 132 -3.55 -10.47 22.15
C CYS A 132 -4.65 -9.61 22.78
N LEU A 133 -5.87 -9.68 22.24
CA LEU A 133 -7.01 -8.89 22.74
C LEU A 133 -7.39 -9.26 24.16
N GLN A 134 -7.42 -10.56 24.49
CA GLN A 134 -7.69 -11.02 25.86
C GLN A 134 -6.64 -10.49 26.84
N ARG A 135 -5.36 -10.51 26.46
CA ARG A 135 -4.26 -10.02 27.27
C ARG A 135 -4.28 -8.50 27.45
N LEU A 136 -4.79 -7.77 26.45
CA LEU A 136 -5.02 -6.32 26.51
C LEU A 136 -6.38 -5.96 27.12
N GLU A 137 -7.18 -6.94 27.57
CA GLU A 137 -8.51 -6.75 28.14
C GLU A 137 -9.48 -6.01 27.20
N LEU A 138 -9.37 -6.28 25.90
CA LEU A 138 -10.18 -5.68 24.85
C LEU A 138 -11.20 -6.69 24.30
N PRO A 139 -12.40 -6.22 23.89
CA PRO A 139 -13.39 -7.08 23.27
C PRO A 139 -12.90 -7.58 21.89
N ALA A 140 -13.43 -8.72 21.44
CA ALA A 140 -13.00 -9.37 20.20
C ALA A 140 -13.24 -8.52 18.94
N ASP A 141 -14.17 -7.57 18.99
CA ASP A 141 -14.54 -6.65 17.91
C ASP A 141 -13.86 -5.27 18.00
N ALA A 142 -12.91 -5.11 18.93
CA ALA A 142 -12.17 -3.88 19.13
C ALA A 142 -11.57 -3.34 17.82
N LYS A 143 -11.58 -2.04 17.62
CA LYS A 143 -10.96 -1.41 16.44
C LYS A 143 -9.49 -1.14 16.71
N GLY A 144 -8.68 -1.05 15.64
CA GLY A 144 -7.25 -0.74 15.75
C GLY A 144 -6.95 0.52 16.56
N ARG A 145 -7.82 1.54 16.48
CA ARG A 145 -7.73 2.76 17.31
C ARG A 145 -7.85 2.47 18.81
N GLN A 146 -8.75 1.57 19.22
CA GLN A 146 -8.91 1.20 20.63
C GLN A 146 -7.71 0.41 21.14
N ILE A 147 -7.11 -0.41 20.28
CA ILE A 147 -5.90 -1.16 20.58
C ILE A 147 -4.72 -0.20 20.75
N LEU A 148 -4.54 0.74 19.81
CA LEU A 148 -3.52 1.78 19.91
C LEU A 148 -3.70 2.65 21.18
N ALA A 149 -4.93 3.05 21.50
CA ALA A 149 -5.23 3.78 22.74
C ALA A 149 -4.90 2.96 24.01
N LYS A 150 -5.19 1.65 24.02
CA LYS A 150 -4.82 0.77 25.13
C LYS A 150 -3.30 0.62 25.27
N LEU A 151 -2.59 0.68 24.15
CA LEU A 151 -1.12 0.72 24.13
C LEU A 151 -0.57 2.11 24.50
N GLY A 152 -1.41 3.13 24.72
CA GLY A 152 -0.99 4.48 25.12
C GLY A 152 -0.57 5.38 23.95
N TYR A 153 -1.11 5.15 22.75
CA TYR A 153 -0.99 6.05 21.61
C TYR A 153 -2.30 6.80 21.41
N ASP A 154 -2.20 8.13 21.33
CA ASP A 154 -3.32 9.03 21.07
C ASP A 154 -3.37 9.37 19.56
N ASP A 155 -4.46 9.99 19.10
CA ASP A 155 -4.65 10.38 17.70
C ASP A 155 -3.69 11.48 17.22
#